data_AF-A0A1U9VH92-F1
#
_entry.id   AF-A0A1U9VH92-F1
#
_cell.length_a   1.000
_cell.length_b   1.000
_cell.length_c   1.000
_cell.angle_alpha   90.00
_cell.angle_beta   90.00
_cell.angle_gamma   90.00
#
_symmetry.space_group_name_H-M   'P 1'
#
loop_
_entity.id
_entity.type
_entity.pdbx_description
1 polymer ?
#
loop_
_entity_poly.entity_id
_entity_poly.type
_entity_poly.pdbx_seq_one_letter_code
_entity_poly.pdbx_strand_id
1 'polypeptide(L)' 'MPFVWKLALVVGVLFAFGFLLGIAGNNALNSPKRRDELAIEKCRETERDALLDVGARRFARAACDRMVDEFRSRYGAEPR' A
#
# COMPACT_ATOMS: atom_id res chain seq x y z
N MET A 1 -0.69 29.60 33.84
CA MET A 1 -0.77 28.29 33.15
C MET A 1 0.01 28.31 31.83
N PRO A 2 1.33 28.57 31.81
CA PRO A 2 2.11 28.74 30.58
C PRO A 2 2.51 27.43 29.87
N PHE A 3 2.18 26.27 30.45
CA PHE A 3 2.60 24.96 29.94
C PHE A 3 1.62 24.39 28.91
N VAL A 4 0.32 24.68 29.05
CA VAL A 4 -0.74 24.11 28.20
C VAL A 4 -0.64 24.58 26.75
N TRP A 5 -0.27 25.85 26.51
CA TRP A 5 -0.16 26.37 25.16
C TRP A 5 1.05 25.80 24.39
N LYS A 6 2.15 25.51 25.08
CA LYS A 6 3.33 24.84 24.49
C LYS A 6 3.00 23.41 24.07
N LEU A 7 2.25 22.68 24.91
CA LEU A 7 1.75 21.35 24.59
C LEU A 7 0.80 21.37 23.38
N ALA A 8 -0.14 22.31 23.34
CA ALA A 8 -1.05 22.47 22.20
C ALA A 8 -0.31 22.78 20.89
N LEU A 9 0.75 23.60 20.95
CA LEU A 9 1.60 23.91 19.79
C LEU A 9 2.33 22.67 19.28
N VAL A 10 2.95 21.89 20.16
CA VAL A 10 3.68 20.67 19.78
C VAL A 10 2.72 19.65 19.16
N VAL A 11 1.56 19.43 19.78
CA VAL A 11 0.55 18.51 19.25
C VAL A 11 0.02 18.99 17.90
N GLY A 12 -0.27 20.28 17.76
CA GLY A 12 -0.74 20.86 16.49
C GLY A 12 0.28 20.73 15.36
N VAL A 13 1.58 20.94 15.64
CA VAL A 13 2.66 20.78 14.66
C VAL A 13 2.82 19.33 14.24
N LEU A 14 2.78 18.38 15.19
CA LEU A 14 2.85 16.95 14.87
C LEU A 14 1.67 16.49 14.01
N PHE A 15 0.46 16.99 14.30
CA PHE A 15 -0.74 16.68 13.52
C PHE A 15 -0.67 17.25 12.11
N ALA A 16 -0.23 18.51 11.96
CA ALA A 16 -0.04 19.15 10.65
C ALA A 16 1.04 18.44 9.82
N PHE A 17 2.13 18.01 10.46
CA PHE A 17 3.21 17.28 9.77
C PHE A 17 2.76 15.89 9.31
N GLY A 18 2.02 15.15 10.15
CA GLY A 18 1.40 13.88 9.76
C GLY A 18 0.37 14.03 8.64
N PHE A 19 -0.42 15.10 8.66
CA PHE A 19 -1.40 15.40 7.62
C PHE A 19 -0.73 15.73 6.27
N LEU A 20 0.34 16.53 6.29
CA LEU A 20 1.14 16.83 5.09
C LEU A 20 1.83 15.59 4.52
N LEU A 21 2.37 14.71 5.36
CA LEU A 21 2.93 13.42 4.94
C LEU A 21 1.86 12.48 4.34
N GLY A 22 0.66 12.46 4.92
CA GLY A 22 -0.47 11.69 4.39
C GLY A 22 -0.91 12.16 2.99
N ILE A 23 -0.95 13.47 2.76
CA ILE A 23 -1.29 14.05 1.45
C ILE A 23 -0.17 13.83 0.43
N ALA A 24 1.09 13.95 0.84
CA ALA A 24 2.24 13.69 -0.03
C ALA A 24 2.32 12.20 -0.45
N GLY A 25 2.06 11.27 0.49
CA GLY A 25 1.97 9.84 0.19
C GLY A 25 0.83 9.51 -0.78
N ASN A 26 -0.31 10.19 -0.67
CA ASN A 26 -1.45 9.95 -1.56
C ASN A 26 -1.18 10.42 -3.00
N ASN A 27 -0.33 11.44 -3.21
CA ASN A 27 0.04 11.95 -4.53
C ASN A 27 1.14 11.11 -5.22
N ALA A 28 2.07 10.50 -4.49
CA ALA A 28 3.05 9.57 -5.06
C ALA A 28 2.41 8.22 -5.49
N LEU A 29 1.30 7.85 -4.84
CA LEU A 29 0.46 6.70 -5.18
C LEU A 29 -0.59 7.01 -6.27
N ASN A 30 -0.58 8.19 -6.90
CA ASN A 30 -1.67 8.64 -7.77
C ASN A 30 -1.58 8.10 -9.21
N SER A 31 -0.57 7.29 -9.53
CA SER A 31 -0.63 6.46 -10.73
C SER A 31 -1.37 5.17 -10.38
N PRO A 32 -2.61 4.96 -10.86
CA PRO A 32 -3.38 3.74 -10.57
C PRO A 32 -2.60 2.48 -10.95
N LYS A 33 -1.80 2.57 -12.02
CA LYS A 33 -0.85 1.54 -12.43
C LYS A 33 0.12 1.14 -11.33
N ARG A 34 0.73 2.11 -10.64
CA ARG A 34 1.72 1.83 -9.59
C ARG A 34 1.09 1.25 -8.33
N ARG A 35 -0.18 1.59 -8.03
CA ARG A 35 -0.93 0.94 -6.95
C ARG A 35 -1.20 -0.52 -7.27
N ASP A 36 -1.60 -0.81 -8.50
CA ASP A 36 -1.89 -2.17 -8.93
C ASP A 36 -0.60 -3.02 -8.99
N GLU A 37 0.53 -2.44 -9.43
CA GLU A 37 1.87 -3.08 -9.34
C GLU A 37 2.22 -3.45 -7.89
N LEU A 38 2.08 -2.51 -6.95
CA LEU A 38 2.34 -2.76 -5.52
C LEU A 38 1.41 -3.82 -4.92
N ALA A 39 0.14 -3.86 -5.34
CA ALA A 39 -0.81 -4.88 -4.88
C ALA A 39 -0.39 -6.28 -5.34
N ILE A 40 0.07 -6.42 -6.59
CA ILE A 40 0.57 -7.69 -7.14
C ILE A 40 1.87 -8.10 -6.46
N GLU A 41 2.77 -7.16 -6.21
CA GLU A 41 4.03 -7.41 -5.49
C GLU A 41 3.74 -7.93 -4.08
N LYS A 42 2.84 -7.27 -3.34
CA LYS A 42 2.36 -7.70 -2.02
C LYS A 42 1.70 -9.07 -2.05
N CYS A 43 0.95 -9.39 -3.11
CA CYS A 43 0.32 -10.68 -3.28
C CYS A 43 1.38 -11.80 -3.44
N ARG A 44 2.41 -11.58 -4.26
CA ARG A 44 3.55 -12.50 -4.44
C ARG A 44 4.43 -12.62 -3.20
N GLU A 45 4.51 -11.58 -2.39
CA GLU A 45 5.17 -11.61 -1.08
C GLU A 45 4.40 -12.54 -0.14
N THR A 46 3.07 -12.43 -0.12
CA THR A 46 2.18 -13.29 0.66
C THR A 46 2.23 -14.75 0.19
N GLU A 47 2.25 -15.04 -1.12
CA GLU A 47 2.40 -16.43 -1.62
C GLU A 47 3.66 -17.11 -1.09
N ARG A 48 4.75 -16.34 -0.95
CA ARG A 48 6.05 -16.83 -0.48
C ARG A 48 6.16 -16.88 1.04
N ASP A 49 5.15 -16.42 1.77
CA ASP A 49 5.16 -16.47 3.21
C ASP A 49 5.10 -17.94 3.69
N ALA A 50 6.14 -18.33 4.41
CA ALA A 50 6.31 -19.69 4.91
C ALA A 50 5.26 -20.06 5.97
N LEU A 51 4.61 -19.07 6.58
CA LEU A 51 3.53 -19.24 7.56
C LEU A 51 2.19 -19.67 6.93
N LEU A 52 2.03 -19.53 5.60
CA LEU A 52 0.81 -19.97 4.93
C LEU A 52 0.82 -21.47 4.66
N ASP A 53 -0.28 -22.12 5.04
CA ASP A 53 -0.58 -23.51 4.75
C ASP A 53 -0.58 -23.76 3.23
N VAL A 54 -0.24 -24.98 2.80
CA VAL A 54 -0.06 -25.31 1.37
C VAL A 54 -1.36 -25.06 0.58
N GLY A 55 -2.52 -25.30 1.19
CA GLY A 55 -3.81 -24.96 0.60
C GLY A 55 -3.95 -23.45 0.39
N ALA A 56 -3.62 -22.65 1.40
CA ALA A 56 -3.71 -21.20 1.36
C ALA A 56 -2.73 -20.59 0.33
N ARG A 57 -1.55 -21.18 0.12
CA ARG A 57 -0.62 -20.77 -0.96
C ARG A 57 -1.21 -20.97 -2.35
N ARG A 58 -1.92 -22.09 -2.59
CA ARG A 58 -2.58 -22.31 -3.89
C ARG A 58 -3.70 -21.30 -4.15
N PHE A 59 -4.48 -20.98 -3.11
CA PHE A 59 -5.50 -19.93 -3.22
C PHE A 59 -4.89 -18.55 -3.44
N ALA A 60 -3.82 -18.21 -2.72
CA ALA A 60 -3.09 -16.97 -2.89
C ALA A 60 -2.53 -16.86 -4.33
N ARG A 61 -1.90 -17.93 -4.85
CA ARG A 61 -1.37 -17.95 -6.21
C ARG A 61 -2.46 -17.70 -7.25
N ALA A 62 -3.59 -18.39 -7.16
CA ALA A 62 -4.72 -18.18 -8.08
C ALA A 62 -5.32 -16.76 -7.99
N ALA A 63 -5.33 -16.16 -6.79
CA ALA A 63 -5.76 -14.78 -6.60
C ALA A 63 -4.76 -13.78 -7.20
N CYS A 64 -3.45 -14.01 -7.02
CA CYS A 64 -2.40 -13.17 -7.61
C CYS A 64 -2.41 -13.25 -9.13
N ASP A 65 -2.60 -14.45 -9.71
CA ASP A 65 -2.67 -14.64 -11.17
C ASP A 65 -3.84 -13.83 -11.77
N ARG A 66 -5.01 -13.82 -11.11
CA ARG A 66 -6.13 -12.97 -11.55
C ARG A 66 -5.80 -11.48 -11.51
N MET A 67 -5.10 -11.03 -10.48
CA MET A 67 -4.67 -9.62 -10.40
C MET A 67 -3.70 -9.26 -11.53
N VAL A 68 -2.80 -10.17 -11.91
CA VAL A 68 -1.89 -9.99 -13.05
C VAL A 68 -2.65 -9.94 -14.37
N ASP A 69 -3.62 -10.83 -14.58
CA ASP A 69 -4.45 -10.83 -15.79
C ASP A 69 -5.27 -9.55 -15.91
N GLU A 70 -5.85 -9.09 -14.81
CA GLU A 70 -6.60 -7.83 -14.76
C GLU A 70 -5.70 -6.62 -15.02
N PHE A 71 -4.49 -6.60 -14.46
CA PHE A 71 -3.49 -5.58 -14.74
C PHE A 71 -3.08 -5.56 -16.22
N ARG A 72 -2.80 -6.74 -16.78
CA ARG A 72 -2.46 -6.88 -18.21
C ARG A 72 -3.62 -6.42 -19.09
N SER A 73 -4.86 -6.73 -18.72
CA SER A 73 -6.07 -6.27 -19.42
C SER A 73 -6.26 -4.75 -19.34
N ARG A 74 -5.92 -4.11 -18.21
CA ARG A 74 -6.11 -2.66 -18.01
C ARG A 74 -5.01 -1.82 -18.65
N TYR A 75 -3.76 -2.28 -18.59
CA TYR A 75 -2.59 -1.48 -18.96
C TYR A 75 -1.82 -2.01 -20.17
N GLY A 76 -2.15 -3.20 -20.70
CA GLY A 76 -1.46 -3.80 -21.84
C GLY A 76 0.02 -4.12 -21.57
N ALA A 77 0.41 -4.21 -20.29
CA ALA A 77 1.79 -4.38 -19.86
C ALA A 77 1.86 -5.43 -18.74
N GLU A 78 3.04 -6.03 -18.57
CA GLU A 78 3.30 -6.88 -17.41
C GLU A 78 3.66 -6.04 -16.17
N PRO A 79 3.19 -6.44 -14.97
CA PRO A 79 3.58 -5.80 -13.72
C PRO A 79 5.07 -6.04 -13.46
N ARG A 80 5.79 -4.99 -13.03
CA ARG A 80 7.25 -4.97 -12.87
C ARG A 80 7.66 -4.82 -11.41
#